data_AF-A0A849N7A1-F1
#
_entry.id   AF-A0A849N7A1-F1
#
_cell.length_a   1.000
_cell.length_b   1.000
_cell.length_c   1.000
_cell.angle_alpha   90.00
_cell.angle_beta   90.00
_cell.angle_gamma   90.00
#
_symmetry.space_group_name_H-M   'P 1'
#
loop_
_entity.id
_entity.type
_entity.pdbx_description
1 polymer ?
#
loop_
_entity_poly.entity_id
_entity_poly.type
_entity_poly.pdbx_seq_one_letter_code
_entity_poly.pdbx_strand_id
1 'polypeptide(L)'
;MTSKFLQVLAVGVWALMAPAAWAQQAGGHEAHATPAAPRPSPVSGGSMTVASADEHSGHAPLYFGAVLFDQLEMRSNGRGNPLFAWEGLGYYGSDYHRIWVNARGETNRDRGGLERAEVQALYSRLVGYYWDVQAGVRHDFQIDPRQGTPSRTYGVFGLQGLAPGFFEVQLHGFVSERGTLLARAAASYDLLITNRLILQPEAELNFAAGRDSDALIAPGLYRVEAGLRLRYEITREFAPYIGYSYESYTGGAAGLNRRLGEKPSQSTVVAGIRLFF
;
A
#
# COMPACT_ATOMS: atom_id res chain seq x y z
N MET A 1 -32.19 -5.72 -24.32
CA MET A 1 -31.07 -6.58 -24.77
C MET A 1 -29.98 -5.67 -25.32
N THR A 2 -28.80 -5.81 -24.71
CA THR A 2 -27.45 -5.55 -25.25
C THR A 2 -27.07 -4.17 -25.80
N SER A 3 -25.90 -3.73 -25.33
CA SER A 3 -24.99 -2.74 -25.93
C SER A 3 -25.23 -1.27 -25.55
N LYS A 4 -24.51 -0.84 -24.51
CA LYS A 4 -23.73 0.42 -24.40
C LYS A 4 -23.38 0.69 -22.92
N PHE A 5 -22.40 -0.02 -22.38
CA PHE A 5 -21.88 0.24 -21.02
C PHE A 5 -20.36 0.01 -20.90
N LEU A 6 -19.62 0.21 -21.99
CA LEU A 6 -18.17 0.18 -21.98
C LEU A 6 -17.66 1.42 -22.73
N GLN A 7 -17.54 2.56 -22.04
CA GLN A 7 -16.76 3.73 -22.52
C GLN A 7 -16.74 4.89 -21.51
N VAL A 8 -16.36 4.68 -20.24
CA VAL A 8 -15.80 5.77 -19.40
C VAL A 8 -14.87 5.16 -18.36
N LEU A 9 -13.58 5.00 -18.69
CA LEU A 9 -12.48 4.86 -17.72
C LEU A 9 -11.15 4.98 -18.48
N ALA A 10 -10.90 6.15 -19.05
CA ALA A 10 -9.62 6.46 -19.68
C ALA A 10 -9.41 7.98 -19.75
N VAL A 11 -9.27 8.65 -18.61
CA VAL A 11 -8.61 9.97 -18.53
C VAL A 11 -8.00 10.15 -17.13
N GLY A 12 -6.68 10.35 -17.05
CA GLY A 12 -6.11 11.22 -16.03
C GLY A 12 -5.22 10.62 -14.94
N VAL A 13 -4.17 9.85 -15.28
CA VAL A 13 -2.92 9.85 -14.50
C VAL A 13 -1.75 9.88 -15.47
N TRP A 14 -1.53 11.05 -16.08
CA TRP A 14 -0.32 11.40 -16.81
C TRP A 14 0.07 12.81 -16.40
N ALA A 15 0.73 12.92 -15.25
CA ALA A 15 1.51 14.09 -14.87
C ALA A 15 2.30 13.71 -13.61
N LEU A 16 3.46 13.09 -13.80
CA LEU A 16 4.64 13.08 -12.89
C LEU A 16 5.72 12.16 -13.49
N MET A 17 6.11 12.44 -14.74
CA MET A 17 7.30 11.85 -15.36
C MET A 17 8.00 12.96 -16.13
N ALA A 18 8.78 13.77 -15.43
CA ALA A 18 9.81 14.59 -16.04
C ALA A 18 11.15 13.90 -15.78
N PRO A 19 11.87 13.41 -16.80
CA PRO A 19 13.23 12.93 -16.61
C PRO A 19 14.17 14.14 -16.46
N ALA A 20 14.85 14.25 -15.32
CA ALA A 20 16.00 15.12 -15.19
C ALA A 20 17.15 14.55 -16.03
N ALA A 21 17.26 15.01 -17.27
CA ALA A 21 18.40 14.76 -18.14
C ALA A 21 19.56 15.64 -17.66
N TRP A 22 20.58 15.04 -17.04
CA TRP A 22 21.91 15.65 -16.97
C TRP A 22 22.77 15.01 -18.06
N ALA A 23 23.04 15.82 -19.07
CA ALA A 23 23.95 15.50 -20.16
C ALA A 23 25.39 15.49 -19.63
N GLN A 24 26.09 14.36 -19.78
CA GLN A 24 27.55 14.32 -19.67
C GLN A 24 28.16 14.58 -21.04
N GLN A 25 28.90 15.67 -21.11
CA GLN A 25 29.63 16.15 -22.27
C GLN A 25 30.89 15.28 -22.47
N ALA A 26 31.02 14.72 -23.68
CA ALA A 26 32.22 14.02 -24.12
C ALA A 26 33.34 15.00 -24.48
N GLY A 27 34.58 14.67 -24.09
CA GLY A 27 35.80 15.40 -24.45
C GLY A 27 37.06 14.55 -24.34
N GLY A 28 37.48 14.01 -25.49
CA GLY A 28 38.82 13.64 -26.01
C GLY A 28 40.04 13.31 -25.12
N HIS A 29 40.66 12.16 -25.47
CA HIS A 29 42.09 11.77 -25.51
C HIS A 29 42.93 11.85 -24.20
N GLU A 30 43.66 10.80 -23.78
CA GLU A 30 44.83 10.22 -24.44
C GLU A 30 45.05 8.72 -24.15
N ALA A 31 45.80 8.08 -25.03
CA ALA A 31 46.14 6.66 -25.03
C ALA A 31 47.30 6.33 -24.08
N HIS A 32 47.20 5.20 -23.37
CA HIS A 32 48.36 4.43 -22.96
C HIS A 32 48.11 2.93 -23.21
N ALA A 33 48.99 2.35 -24.02
CA ALA A 33 48.98 0.96 -24.44
C ALA A 33 49.86 0.10 -23.52
N THR A 34 49.35 -1.07 -23.09
CA THR A 34 50.11 -2.35 -22.88
C THR A 34 49.14 -3.44 -22.34
N PRO A 35 49.49 -4.75 -22.42
CA PRO A 35 49.49 -5.60 -23.60
C PRO A 35 48.39 -6.69 -23.56
N ALA A 36 48.17 -7.32 -24.71
CA ALA A 36 47.10 -8.27 -25.00
C ALA A 36 47.17 -9.59 -24.21
N ALA A 37 46.02 -10.01 -23.66
CA ALA A 37 45.75 -11.39 -23.26
C ALA A 37 45.18 -12.19 -24.47
N PRO A 38 45.53 -13.48 -24.63
CA PRO A 38 45.17 -14.24 -25.82
C PRO A 38 43.66 -14.51 -25.89
N ARG A 39 43.05 -14.20 -27.05
CA ARG A 39 41.67 -14.57 -27.37
C ARG A 39 41.60 -16.06 -27.71
N PRO A 40 40.66 -16.84 -27.14
CA PRO A 40 40.36 -18.16 -27.68
C PRO A 40 39.54 -18.04 -28.99
N SER A 41 39.90 -18.88 -29.97
CA SER A 41 39.31 -18.97 -31.31
C SER A 41 37.82 -19.36 -31.31
N PRO A 42 37.02 -18.98 -32.32
CA PRO A 42 35.62 -19.37 -32.41
C PRO A 42 35.48 -20.81 -32.92
N VAL A 43 34.86 -21.69 -32.14
CA VAL A 43 34.31 -22.96 -32.65
C VAL A 43 32.97 -22.68 -33.31
N SER A 44 32.89 -23.00 -34.59
CA SER A 44 31.68 -22.99 -35.40
C SER A 44 30.85 -24.25 -35.18
N GLY A 45 29.53 -24.10 -35.11
CA GLY A 45 28.57 -25.10 -35.61
C GLY A 45 28.04 -26.10 -34.59
N GLY A 46 27.05 -25.68 -33.80
CA GLY A 46 26.14 -26.57 -33.10
C GLY A 46 24.77 -25.90 -33.01
N SER A 47 23.81 -26.39 -33.79
CA SER A 47 22.41 -25.98 -33.74
C SER A 47 21.84 -26.20 -32.33
N MET A 48 21.84 -25.15 -31.52
CA MET A 48 21.06 -25.10 -30.28
C MET A 48 19.60 -24.92 -30.68
N THR A 49 18.91 -26.05 -30.81
CA THR A 49 17.47 -26.12 -30.56
C THR A 49 17.18 -25.28 -29.32
N VAL A 50 16.27 -24.32 -29.43
CA VAL A 50 15.76 -23.55 -28.29
C VAL A 50 15.13 -24.56 -27.34
N ALA A 51 15.89 -25.01 -26.35
CA ALA A 51 15.35 -25.76 -25.23
C ALA A 51 14.37 -24.82 -24.55
N SER A 52 13.11 -25.27 -24.52
CA SER A 52 12.03 -24.68 -23.76
C SER A 52 12.50 -24.25 -22.37
N ALA A 53 12.13 -23.04 -21.97
CA ALA A 53 12.37 -22.47 -20.66
C ALA A 53 11.57 -23.20 -19.55
N ASP A 54 11.88 -24.47 -19.34
CA ASP A 54 11.31 -25.36 -18.32
C ASP A 54 12.42 -26.15 -17.60
N GLU A 55 13.55 -25.51 -17.30
CA GLU A 55 14.49 -25.99 -16.29
C GLU A 55 14.29 -25.19 -14.99
N HIS A 56 13.22 -25.56 -14.27
CA HIS A 56 13.09 -25.25 -12.85
C HIS A 56 14.23 -25.97 -12.12
N SER A 57 15.30 -25.25 -11.80
CA SER A 57 16.32 -25.69 -10.85
C SER A 57 15.62 -26.14 -9.55
N GLY A 58 15.67 -27.44 -9.28
CA GLY A 58 14.91 -28.14 -8.25
C GLY A 58 15.38 -27.88 -6.82
N HIS A 59 15.19 -26.65 -6.33
CA HIS A 59 15.16 -26.40 -4.89
C HIS A 59 13.73 -26.47 -4.40
N ALA A 60 13.50 -27.22 -3.32
CA ALA A 60 12.20 -27.20 -2.64
C ALA A 60 11.86 -25.76 -2.22
N PRO A 61 10.62 -25.30 -2.41
CA PRO A 61 10.25 -23.94 -2.03
C PRO A 61 10.50 -23.75 -0.52
N LEU A 62 11.28 -22.72 -0.19
CA LEU A 62 11.49 -22.32 1.19
C LEU A 62 10.24 -21.61 1.67
N TYR A 63 9.77 -21.99 2.86
CA TYR A 63 8.66 -21.34 3.53
C TYR A 63 9.18 -20.44 4.63
N PHE A 64 8.67 -19.22 4.66
CA PHE A 64 8.99 -18.21 5.65
C PHE A 64 7.74 -17.39 5.98
N GLY A 65 7.80 -16.69 7.09
CA GLY A 65 6.75 -15.78 7.50
C GLY A 65 7.30 -14.71 8.41
N ALA A 66 6.56 -13.63 8.53
CA ALA A 66 6.88 -12.55 9.45
C ALA A 66 5.58 -11.95 9.98
N VAL A 67 5.70 -11.30 11.15
CA VAL A 67 4.62 -10.53 11.75
C VAL A 67 5.13 -9.11 11.99
N LEU A 68 4.33 -8.14 11.57
CA LEU A 68 4.62 -6.72 11.70
C LEU A 68 3.46 -6.05 12.42
N PHE A 69 3.74 -5.39 13.54
CA PHE A 69 2.87 -4.36 14.08
C PHE A 69 3.36 -3.02 13.53
N ASP A 70 2.76 -2.58 12.43
CA ASP A 70 3.23 -1.39 11.73
C ASP A 70 2.83 -0.11 12.45
N GLN A 71 1.59 -0.10 12.98
CA GLN A 71 1.06 1.03 13.72
C GLN A 71 0.64 0.58 15.12
N LEU A 72 1.28 1.15 16.13
CA LEU A 72 0.81 1.16 17.51
C LEU A 72 0.87 2.62 17.94
N GLU A 73 -0.20 3.35 17.65
CA GLU A 73 -0.19 4.81 17.62
C GLU A 73 -1.11 5.42 18.68
N MET A 74 -0.60 6.44 19.34
CA MET A 74 -1.40 7.47 19.99
C MET A 74 -1.55 8.66 19.04
N ARG A 75 -2.79 9.02 18.77
CA ARG A 75 -3.18 10.04 17.79
C ARG A 75 -3.86 11.21 18.50
N SER A 76 -3.43 12.43 18.25
CA SER A 76 -4.04 13.63 18.82
C SER A 76 -4.31 14.69 17.75
N ASN A 77 -5.52 15.24 17.76
CA ASN A 77 -5.92 16.37 16.93
C ASN A 77 -5.88 17.71 17.70
N GLY A 78 -5.24 17.72 18.89
CA GLY A 78 -5.15 18.88 19.77
C GLY A 78 -6.43 19.20 20.56
N ARG A 79 -7.46 18.34 20.52
CA ARG A 79 -8.71 18.48 21.28
C ARG A 79 -9.16 17.11 21.81
N GLY A 80 -9.75 17.09 23.01
CA GLY A 80 -10.27 15.85 23.59
C GLY A 80 -9.18 14.86 24.00
N ASN A 81 -9.58 13.60 24.18
CA ASN A 81 -8.66 12.52 24.54
C ASN A 81 -7.91 12.01 23.30
N PRO A 82 -6.64 11.58 23.45
CA PRO A 82 -5.92 10.90 22.37
C PRO A 82 -6.66 9.63 21.92
N LEU A 83 -6.69 9.41 20.61
CA LEU A 83 -7.17 8.18 20.00
C LEU A 83 -6.04 7.15 20.02
N PHE A 84 -6.40 5.88 20.15
CA PHE A 84 -5.47 4.77 20.03
C PHE A 84 -5.76 4.00 18.75
N ALA A 85 -4.80 3.90 17.86
CA ALA A 85 -4.91 3.16 16.62
C ALA A 85 -3.84 2.06 16.57
N TRP A 86 -4.20 0.93 15.99
CA TRP A 86 -3.26 -0.15 15.76
C TRP A 86 -3.48 -0.80 14.39
N GLU A 87 -2.38 -1.24 13.78
CA GLU A 87 -2.34 -2.00 12.54
C GLU A 87 -1.27 -3.07 12.64
N GLY A 88 -1.68 -4.31 12.39
CA GLY A 88 -0.82 -5.48 12.35
C GLY A 88 -1.04 -6.25 11.06
N LEU A 89 0.04 -6.75 10.49
CA LEU A 89 0.02 -7.68 9.37
C LEU A 89 0.91 -8.87 9.65
N GLY A 90 0.55 -10.01 9.08
CA GLY A 90 1.38 -11.20 9.10
C GLY A 90 1.26 -11.91 7.77
N TYR A 91 2.36 -12.50 7.32
CA TYR A 91 2.35 -13.34 6.14
C TYR A 91 3.08 -14.64 6.37
N TYR A 92 2.69 -15.67 5.62
CA TYR A 92 3.35 -16.97 5.60
C TYR A 92 3.27 -17.58 4.20
N GLY A 93 4.38 -18.09 3.69
CA GLY A 93 4.42 -18.73 2.39
C GLY A 93 5.82 -18.83 1.81
N SER A 94 5.88 -18.98 0.48
CA SER A 94 7.10 -19.02 -0.31
C SER A 94 7.30 -17.71 -1.07
N ASP A 95 8.37 -17.61 -1.85
CA ASP A 95 8.64 -16.46 -2.72
C ASP A 95 7.52 -16.18 -3.73
N TYR A 96 6.77 -17.20 -4.13
CA TYR A 96 5.74 -17.10 -5.17
C TYR A 96 4.32 -17.04 -4.63
N HIS A 97 4.08 -17.61 -3.45
CA HIS A 97 2.74 -17.83 -2.91
C HIS A 97 2.74 -17.51 -1.42
N ARG A 98 1.94 -16.52 -1.00
CA ARG A 98 1.85 -16.08 0.39
C ARG A 98 0.41 -15.92 0.81
N ILE A 99 0.11 -16.27 2.05
CA ILE A 99 -1.13 -15.90 2.74
C ILE A 99 -0.81 -14.72 3.63
N TRP A 100 -1.66 -13.70 3.59
CA TRP A 100 -1.57 -12.50 4.41
C TRP A 100 -2.79 -12.40 5.31
N VAL A 101 -2.57 -11.98 6.55
CA VAL A 101 -3.61 -11.58 7.48
C VAL A 101 -3.29 -10.17 7.94
N ASN A 102 -4.19 -9.23 7.66
CA ASN A 102 -4.09 -7.86 8.10
C ASN A 102 -5.20 -7.59 9.10
N ALA A 103 -4.90 -6.87 10.17
CA ALA A 103 -5.85 -6.50 11.18
C ALA A 103 -5.56 -5.06 11.62
N ARG A 104 -6.61 -4.26 11.73
CA ARG A 104 -6.49 -2.88 12.18
C ARG A 104 -7.63 -2.50 13.08
N GLY A 105 -7.39 -1.57 13.99
CA GLY A 105 -8.41 -1.05 14.88
C GLY A 105 -8.11 0.37 15.34
N GLU A 106 -9.18 1.10 15.64
CA GLU A 106 -9.11 2.47 16.14
C GLU A 106 -10.09 2.63 17.30
N THR A 107 -9.60 3.21 18.39
CA THR A 107 -10.34 3.45 19.63
C THR A 107 -10.33 4.93 19.95
N ASN A 108 -11.52 5.47 20.18
CA ASN A 108 -11.75 6.83 20.61
C ASN A 108 -12.57 6.82 21.89
N ARG A 109 -11.93 7.22 23.00
CA ARG A 109 -12.61 7.24 24.30
C ARG A 109 -13.71 8.30 24.36
N ASP A 110 -13.60 9.38 23.60
CA ASP A 110 -14.61 10.44 23.58
C ASP A 110 -15.90 9.99 22.89
N ARG A 111 -15.84 8.96 22.05
CA ARG A 111 -17.00 8.37 21.35
C ARG A 111 -17.40 6.98 21.85
N GLY A 112 -17.02 6.64 23.09
CA GLY A 112 -17.50 5.43 23.74
C GLY A 112 -16.68 4.16 23.49
N GLY A 113 -15.49 4.27 22.89
CA GLY A 113 -14.52 3.18 22.82
C GLY A 113 -14.08 2.84 21.40
N LEU A 114 -14.12 1.57 21.04
CA LEU A 114 -13.62 1.06 19.77
C LEU A 114 -14.53 1.56 18.62
N GLU A 115 -13.99 2.34 17.69
CA GLU A 115 -14.75 2.98 16.60
C GLU A 115 -14.68 2.17 15.31
N ARG A 116 -13.53 1.54 15.06
CA ARG A 116 -13.26 0.78 13.84
C ARG A 116 -12.45 -0.44 14.17
N ALA A 117 -12.81 -1.57 13.57
CA ALA A 117 -11.97 -2.76 13.51
C ALA A 117 -12.21 -3.44 12.17
N GLU A 118 -11.14 -3.92 11.57
CA GLU A 118 -11.15 -4.51 10.25
C GLU A 118 -10.14 -5.64 10.23
N VAL A 119 -10.51 -6.75 9.58
CA VAL A 119 -9.62 -7.88 9.31
C VAL A 119 -9.68 -8.21 7.84
N GLN A 120 -8.53 -8.49 7.25
CA GLN A 120 -8.38 -8.96 5.88
C GLN A 120 -7.59 -10.27 5.87
N ALA A 121 -8.03 -11.22 5.06
CA ALA A 121 -7.30 -12.44 4.75
C ALA A 121 -7.11 -12.50 3.23
N LEU A 122 -5.87 -12.48 2.78
CA LEU A 122 -5.51 -12.35 1.37
C LEU A 122 -4.58 -13.49 0.97
N TYR A 123 -4.81 -14.04 -0.21
CA TYR A 123 -3.86 -14.87 -0.91
C TYR A 123 -3.13 -14.01 -1.94
N SER A 124 -1.80 -14.11 -1.95
CA SER A 124 -0.91 -13.35 -2.79
C SER A 124 -0.10 -14.29 -3.67
N ARG A 125 0.02 -13.93 -4.95
CA ARG A 125 0.87 -14.63 -5.91
C ARG A 125 1.78 -13.64 -6.64
N LEU A 126 3.08 -13.92 -6.64
CA LEU A 126 4.05 -13.16 -7.43
C LEU A 126 3.77 -13.39 -8.92
N VAL A 127 3.56 -12.32 -9.68
CA VAL A 127 3.28 -12.37 -11.13
C VAL A 127 4.35 -11.71 -11.99
N GLY A 128 5.17 -10.85 -11.38
CA GLY A 128 6.28 -10.19 -12.05
C GLY A 128 7.32 -9.75 -11.05
N TYR A 129 8.44 -9.21 -11.54
CA TYR A 129 9.48 -8.68 -10.67
C TYR A 129 8.90 -7.61 -9.74
N TYR A 130 8.91 -7.89 -8.43
CA TYR A 130 8.38 -7.02 -7.37
C TYR A 130 6.87 -6.78 -7.38
N TRP A 131 6.09 -7.56 -8.13
CA TRP A 131 4.63 -7.38 -8.21
C TRP A 131 3.87 -8.66 -7.88
N ASP A 132 2.99 -8.55 -6.90
CA ASP A 132 2.09 -9.58 -6.43
C ASP A 132 0.64 -9.21 -6.78
N VAL A 133 -0.12 -10.18 -7.31
CA VAL A 133 -1.58 -10.08 -7.33
C VAL A 133 -2.15 -10.69 -6.06
N GLN A 134 -3.21 -10.07 -5.55
CA GLN A 134 -3.87 -10.48 -4.32
C GLN A 134 -5.35 -10.71 -4.55
N ALA A 135 -5.90 -11.69 -3.84
CA ALA A 135 -7.33 -11.93 -3.78
C ALA A 135 -7.70 -12.45 -2.40
N GLY A 136 -8.86 -12.05 -1.89
CA GLY A 136 -9.30 -12.54 -0.58
C GLY A 136 -10.55 -11.86 -0.07
N VAL A 137 -10.64 -11.77 1.25
CA VAL A 137 -11.82 -11.25 1.94
C VAL A 137 -11.41 -10.21 2.97
N ARG A 138 -12.24 -9.19 3.11
CA ARG A 138 -12.14 -8.17 4.15
C ARG A 138 -13.46 -8.13 4.89
N HIS A 139 -13.39 -8.02 6.21
CA HIS A 139 -14.56 -7.82 7.05
C HIS A 139 -14.33 -6.61 7.96
N ASP A 140 -15.24 -5.65 7.85
CA ASP A 140 -15.33 -4.48 8.73
C ASP A 140 -16.34 -4.83 9.83
N PHE A 141 -15.93 -4.71 11.09
CA PHE A 141 -16.78 -5.03 12.24
C PHE A 141 -17.62 -3.82 12.65
N GLN A 142 -18.88 -4.08 13.01
CA GLN A 142 -19.73 -3.08 13.64
C GLN A 142 -19.42 -3.00 15.12
N ILE A 143 -19.15 -1.80 15.63
CA ILE A 143 -18.67 -1.64 17.02
C ILE A 143 -19.53 -0.63 17.80
N ASP A 144 -19.96 0.46 17.17
CA ASP A 144 -21.06 1.30 17.69
C ASP A 144 -22.24 1.30 16.69
N PRO A 145 -23.42 0.79 17.07
CA PRO A 145 -24.64 0.85 16.25
C PRO A 145 -25.13 2.26 15.89
N ARG A 146 -24.68 3.31 16.60
CA ARG A 146 -25.15 4.69 16.43
C ARG A 146 -24.16 5.60 15.70
N GLN A 147 -22.87 5.25 15.67
CA GLN A 147 -21.80 6.13 15.20
C GLN A 147 -20.65 5.42 14.46
N GLY A 148 -20.65 4.09 14.37
CA GLY A 148 -19.55 3.30 13.80
C GLY A 148 -19.74 2.90 12.34
N THR A 149 -18.68 2.33 11.75
CA THR A 149 -18.77 1.68 10.42
C THR A 149 -19.74 0.48 10.53
N PRO A 150 -20.73 0.33 9.64
CA PRO A 150 -21.62 -0.82 9.65
C PRO A 150 -20.82 -2.09 9.39
N SER A 151 -21.30 -3.23 9.91
CA SER A 151 -20.67 -4.50 9.59
C SER A 151 -20.78 -4.74 8.09
N ARG A 152 -19.64 -5.05 7.46
CA ARG A 152 -19.59 -5.21 6.02
C ARG A 152 -18.52 -6.18 5.60
N THR A 153 -18.91 -7.14 4.77
CA THR A 153 -17.96 -8.04 4.12
C THR A 153 -17.71 -7.60 2.68
N TYR A 154 -16.44 -7.66 2.28
CA TYR A 154 -15.98 -7.35 0.95
C TYR A 154 -15.16 -8.50 0.37
N GLY A 155 -15.40 -8.81 -0.90
CA GLY A 155 -14.41 -9.50 -1.72
C GLY A 155 -13.32 -8.52 -2.12
N VAL A 156 -12.06 -8.94 -2.03
CA VAL A 156 -10.88 -8.13 -2.34
C VAL A 156 -10.16 -8.71 -3.55
N PHE A 157 -9.76 -7.86 -4.47
CA PHE A 157 -8.78 -8.17 -5.50
C PHE A 157 -7.79 -7.03 -5.59
N GLY A 158 -6.51 -7.30 -5.82
CA GLY A 158 -5.52 -6.25 -5.73
C GLY A 158 -4.20 -6.56 -6.41
N LEU A 159 -3.39 -5.52 -6.50
CA LEU A 159 -2.01 -5.57 -6.95
C LEU A 159 -1.17 -4.82 -5.91
N GLN A 160 -0.11 -5.44 -5.42
CA GLN A 160 0.86 -4.85 -4.51
C GLN A 160 2.26 -5.02 -5.09
N GLY A 161 3.11 -4.01 -4.95
CA GLY A 161 4.48 -4.15 -5.39
C GLY A 161 5.34 -2.91 -5.19
N LEU A 162 6.58 -3.01 -5.67
CA LEU A 162 7.52 -1.89 -5.73
C LEU A 162 7.50 -1.29 -7.13
N ALA A 163 7.03 -0.05 -7.24
CA ALA A 163 7.05 0.73 -8.47
C ALA A 163 8.46 1.34 -8.72
N PRO A 164 8.76 1.76 -9.97
CA PRO A 164 10.01 2.45 -10.29
C PRO A 164 10.29 3.61 -9.33
N GLY A 165 11.53 3.69 -8.84
CA GLY A 165 11.89 4.63 -7.79
C GLY A 165 11.66 4.09 -6.37
N PHE A 166 11.41 2.78 -6.19
CA PHE A 166 11.24 2.11 -4.89
C PHE A 166 10.04 2.60 -4.06
N PHE A 167 8.98 3.05 -4.74
CA PHE A 167 7.70 3.30 -4.08
C PHE A 167 6.99 1.99 -3.80
N GLU A 168 6.54 1.79 -2.57
CA GLU A 168 5.60 0.72 -2.26
C GLU A 168 4.22 1.17 -2.71
N VAL A 169 3.59 0.40 -3.59
CA VAL A 169 2.29 0.72 -4.18
C VAL A 169 1.31 -0.42 -3.95
N GLN A 170 0.09 -0.06 -3.56
CA GLN A 170 -1.02 -0.98 -3.41
C GLN A 170 -2.25 -0.45 -4.15
N LEU A 171 -2.86 -1.29 -4.98
CA LEU A 171 -4.08 -1.01 -5.71
C LEU A 171 -5.09 -2.10 -5.40
N HIS A 172 -6.08 -1.82 -4.56
CA HIS A 172 -7.11 -2.79 -4.15
C HIS A 172 -8.49 -2.38 -4.67
N GLY A 173 -9.21 -3.32 -5.26
CA GLY A 173 -10.64 -3.22 -5.53
C GLY A 173 -11.43 -4.04 -4.51
N PHE A 174 -12.58 -3.51 -4.10
CA PHE A 174 -13.47 -4.15 -3.15
C PHE A 174 -14.87 -4.25 -3.72
N VAL A 175 -15.50 -5.41 -3.52
CA VAL A 175 -16.91 -5.64 -3.85
C VAL A 175 -17.66 -5.96 -2.57
N SER A 176 -18.57 -5.08 -2.15
CA SER A 176 -19.37 -5.33 -0.94
C SER A 176 -20.43 -6.39 -1.19
N GLU A 177 -20.87 -7.04 -0.12
CA GLU A 177 -22.05 -7.93 -0.13
C GLU A 177 -23.34 -7.24 -0.66
N ARG A 178 -23.42 -5.91 -0.58
CA ARG A 178 -24.51 -5.10 -1.13
C ARG A 178 -24.27 -4.66 -2.59
N GLY A 179 -23.21 -5.13 -3.24
CA GLY A 179 -22.87 -4.81 -4.63
C GLY A 179 -22.22 -3.44 -4.85
N THR A 180 -21.77 -2.77 -3.78
CA THR A 180 -21.02 -1.51 -3.90
C THR A 180 -19.57 -1.80 -4.27
N LEU A 181 -19.10 -1.20 -5.36
CA LEU A 181 -17.70 -1.28 -5.78
C LEU A 181 -16.89 -0.13 -5.20
N LEU A 182 -15.78 -0.46 -4.55
CA LEU A 182 -14.80 0.49 -4.04
C LEU A 182 -13.43 0.21 -4.65
N ALA A 183 -12.56 1.22 -4.66
CA ALA A 183 -11.17 1.08 -5.01
C ALA A 183 -10.30 1.90 -4.06
N ARG A 184 -9.12 1.39 -3.72
CA ARG A 184 -8.11 2.05 -2.91
C ARG A 184 -6.80 2.02 -3.67
N ALA A 185 -6.13 3.17 -3.71
CA ALA A 185 -4.75 3.29 -4.14
C ALA A 185 -3.94 3.85 -2.99
N ALA A 186 -2.92 3.12 -2.54
CA ALA A 186 -1.98 3.59 -1.53
C ALA A 186 -0.56 3.57 -2.09
N ALA A 187 0.23 4.56 -1.71
CA ALA A 187 1.64 4.63 -2.03
C ALA A 187 2.44 5.15 -0.83
N SER A 188 3.60 4.57 -0.58
CA SER A 188 4.55 5.04 0.44
C SER A 188 5.99 4.98 -0.09
N TYR A 189 6.90 5.68 0.58
CA TYR A 189 8.31 5.69 0.22
C TYR A 189 9.18 5.81 1.47
N ASP A 190 10.16 4.93 1.62
CA ASP A 190 11.10 4.97 2.75
C ASP A 190 12.34 5.81 2.38
N LEU A 191 12.33 7.10 2.75
CA LEU A 191 13.48 7.98 2.57
C LEU A 191 14.47 7.82 3.73
N LEU A 192 15.61 7.20 3.45
CA LEU A 192 16.71 7.06 4.40
C LEU A 192 17.41 8.42 4.60
N ILE A 193 17.12 9.11 5.71
CA ILE A 193 17.88 10.30 6.12
C ILE A 193 19.25 9.85 6.66
N THR A 194 19.24 8.80 7.47
CA THR A 194 20.44 8.07 7.90
C THR A 194 20.16 6.57 7.83
N ASN A 195 21.15 5.73 8.13
CA ASN A 195 20.97 4.28 8.19
C ASN A 195 19.99 3.79 9.28
N ARG A 196 19.52 4.69 10.17
CA ARG A 196 18.55 4.39 11.23
C ARG A 196 17.40 5.39 11.34
N LEU A 197 17.43 6.49 10.57
CA LEU A 197 16.41 7.53 10.59
C LEU A 197 15.75 7.57 9.22
N ILE A 198 14.48 7.18 9.16
CA ILE A 198 13.70 7.02 7.94
C ILE A 198 12.53 7.98 7.98
N LEU A 199 12.36 8.76 6.92
CA LEU A 199 11.17 9.57 6.70
C LEU A 199 10.28 8.84 5.70
N GLN A 200 9.06 8.53 6.12
CA GLN A 200 8.10 7.77 5.34
C GLN A 200 6.88 8.65 5.02
N PRO A 201 6.87 9.35 3.87
CA PRO A 201 5.64 9.87 3.30
C PRO A 201 4.75 8.73 2.82
N GLU A 202 3.44 8.89 3.04
CA GLU A 202 2.41 8.00 2.51
C GLU A 202 1.22 8.80 1.99
N ALA A 203 0.50 8.23 1.02
CA ALA A 203 -0.77 8.75 0.55
C ALA A 203 -1.73 7.59 0.22
N GLU A 204 -2.98 7.74 0.61
CA GLU A 204 -4.07 6.82 0.28
C GLU A 204 -5.24 7.57 -0.36
N LEU A 205 -5.76 7.04 -1.46
CA LEU A 205 -6.91 7.54 -2.19
C LEU A 205 -7.99 6.47 -2.22
N ASN A 206 -9.20 6.81 -1.79
CA ASN A 206 -10.33 5.88 -1.79
C ASN A 206 -11.45 6.38 -2.71
N PHE A 207 -11.87 5.52 -3.62
CA PHE A 207 -12.88 5.75 -4.63
C PHE A 207 -14.07 4.80 -4.45
N ALA A 208 -15.25 5.24 -4.83
CA ALA A 208 -16.45 4.42 -4.86
C ALA A 208 -17.25 4.63 -6.15
N ALA A 209 -17.79 3.56 -6.72
CA ALA A 209 -18.75 3.65 -7.83
C ALA A 209 -20.19 3.84 -7.33
N GLY A 210 -20.47 3.45 -6.08
CA GLY A 210 -21.77 3.53 -5.44
C GLY A 210 -21.77 4.40 -4.18
N ARG A 211 -22.96 4.56 -3.59
CA ARG A 211 -23.15 5.26 -2.32
C ARG A 211 -23.45 4.25 -1.22
N ASP A 212 -22.86 4.48 -0.06
CA ASP A 212 -23.19 3.78 1.17
C ASP A 212 -23.16 4.77 2.33
N SER A 213 -24.31 5.39 2.60
CA SER A 213 -24.42 6.47 3.60
C SER A 213 -24.06 6.01 5.00
N ASP A 214 -24.37 4.75 5.33
CA ASP A 214 -24.10 4.16 6.63
C ASP A 214 -22.60 4.08 6.91
N ALA A 215 -21.79 3.85 5.87
CA ALA A 215 -20.32 3.84 5.95
C ALA A 215 -19.67 5.18 5.57
N LEU A 216 -20.45 6.26 5.42
CA LEU A 216 -19.99 7.59 4.98
C LEU A 216 -19.32 7.59 3.60
N ILE A 217 -19.68 6.65 2.73
CA ILE A 217 -19.15 6.52 1.38
C ILE A 217 -20.06 7.22 0.38
N ALA A 218 -19.46 8.00 -0.52
CA ALA A 218 -20.14 8.62 -1.65
C ALA A 218 -19.43 8.30 -2.97
N PRO A 219 -20.14 8.35 -4.12
CA PRO A 219 -19.53 8.08 -5.42
C PRO A 219 -18.41 9.05 -5.77
N GLY A 220 -17.40 8.56 -6.51
CA GLY A 220 -16.18 9.28 -6.87
C GLY A 220 -15.05 9.05 -5.87
N LEU A 221 -14.03 9.91 -5.93
CA LEU A 221 -13.06 10.04 -4.84
C LEU A 221 -13.83 10.54 -3.62
N TYR A 222 -13.79 9.79 -2.51
CA TYR A 222 -14.56 10.11 -1.31
C TYR A 222 -13.69 10.35 -0.09
N ARG A 223 -12.45 9.84 -0.09
CA ARG A 223 -11.48 10.05 0.98
C ARG A 223 -10.06 10.13 0.43
N VAL A 224 -9.30 11.06 0.96
CA VAL A 224 -7.86 11.24 0.76
C VAL A 224 -7.19 11.22 2.12
N GLU A 225 -6.16 10.41 2.27
CA GLU A 225 -5.30 10.36 3.45
C GLU A 225 -3.86 10.65 3.00
N ALA A 226 -3.15 11.47 3.78
CA ALA A 226 -1.74 11.76 3.57
C ALA A 226 -1.03 11.71 4.92
N GLY A 227 0.04 10.95 5.00
CA GLY A 227 0.80 10.75 6.22
C GLY A 227 2.28 11.05 6.01
N LEU A 228 2.94 11.43 7.10
CA LEU A 228 4.37 11.61 7.16
C LEU A 228 4.88 11.10 8.50
N ARG A 229 5.64 10.01 8.51
CA ARG A 229 6.22 9.41 9.72
C ARG A 229 7.74 9.52 9.70
N LEU A 230 8.31 10.01 10.79
CA LEU A 230 9.75 9.99 11.04
C LEU A 230 10.06 8.86 12.01
N ARG A 231 10.60 7.77 11.47
CA ARG A 231 10.89 6.52 12.17
C ARG A 231 12.37 6.42 12.53
N TYR A 232 12.66 6.03 13.76
CA TYR A 232 14.00 5.75 14.25
C TYR A 232 14.14 4.27 14.58
N GLU A 233 15.01 3.56 13.88
CA GLU A 233 15.26 2.13 14.09
C GLU A 233 16.33 1.94 15.15
N ILE A 234 15.90 1.66 16.39
CA ILE A 234 16.82 1.24 17.47
C ILE A 234 17.39 -0.13 17.12
N THR A 235 16.49 -1.03 16.75
CA THR A 235 16.78 -2.30 16.07
C THR A 235 15.85 -2.42 14.86
N ARG A 236 16.03 -3.46 14.03
CA ARG A 236 15.11 -3.69 12.89
C ARG A 236 13.73 -4.14 13.38
N GLU A 237 13.68 -4.72 14.58
CA GLU A 237 12.50 -5.26 15.25
C GLU A 237 11.75 -4.22 16.10
N PHE A 238 12.41 -3.11 16.49
CA PHE A 238 11.83 -2.07 17.34
C PHE A 238 12.17 -0.67 16.82
N ALA A 239 11.16 0.02 16.32
CA ALA A 239 11.32 1.33 15.69
C ALA A 239 10.24 2.34 16.15
N PRO A 240 10.53 3.19 17.16
CA PRO A 240 9.65 4.29 17.52
C PRO A 240 9.59 5.34 16.41
N TYR A 241 8.46 6.04 16.32
CA TYR A 241 8.28 7.13 15.38
C TYR A 241 7.34 8.21 15.90
N ILE A 242 7.48 9.38 15.31
CA ILE A 242 6.50 10.47 15.40
C ILE A 242 6.04 10.81 13.99
N GLY A 243 4.86 11.39 13.85
CA GLY A 243 4.38 11.75 12.54
C GLY A 243 3.22 12.72 12.56
N TYR A 244 2.76 12.99 11.35
CA TYR A 244 1.60 13.81 11.08
C TYR A 244 0.74 13.11 10.03
N SER A 245 -0.56 13.07 10.26
CA SER A 245 -1.55 12.52 9.35
C SER A 245 -2.61 13.56 9.05
N TYR A 246 -3.04 13.61 7.81
CA TYR A 246 -4.11 14.43 7.31
C TYR A 246 -5.13 13.56 6.59
N GLU A 247 -6.37 13.57 7.06
CA GLU A 247 -7.51 12.91 6.41
C GLU A 247 -8.46 13.99 5.88
N SER A 248 -8.99 13.78 4.68
CA SER A 248 -9.98 14.66 4.06
C SER A 248 -11.02 13.86 3.29
N TYR A 249 -12.28 14.09 3.63
CA TYR A 249 -13.44 13.62 2.90
C TYR A 249 -13.80 14.61 1.80
N THR A 250 -14.08 14.09 0.62
CA THR A 250 -14.34 14.90 -0.58
C THR A 250 -15.77 14.68 -1.10
N GLY A 251 -16.22 15.59 -1.97
CA GLY A 251 -17.51 15.48 -2.66
C GLY A 251 -18.70 15.19 -1.72
N GLY A 252 -19.47 14.15 -2.06
CA GLY A 252 -20.64 13.75 -1.28
C GLY A 252 -20.31 13.26 0.14
N ALA A 253 -19.14 12.66 0.35
CA ALA A 253 -18.72 12.16 1.67
C ALA A 253 -18.41 13.30 2.64
N ALA A 254 -17.88 14.43 2.13
CA ALA A 254 -17.76 15.66 2.92
C ALA A 254 -19.13 16.14 3.42
N GLY A 255 -20.17 16.04 2.58
CA GLY A 255 -21.54 16.37 2.94
C GLY A 255 -22.14 15.42 3.98
N LEU A 256 -21.86 14.12 3.90
CA LEU A 256 -22.29 13.13 4.89
C LEU A 256 -21.67 13.42 6.27
N ASN A 257 -20.35 13.65 6.33
CA ASN A 257 -19.66 13.99 7.57
C ASN A 257 -20.22 15.26 8.23
N ARG A 258 -20.46 16.32 7.44
CA ARG A 258 -21.05 17.57 7.97
C ARG A 258 -22.45 17.36 8.57
N ARG A 259 -23.25 16.44 8.03
CA ARG A 259 -24.60 16.12 8.57
C ARG A 259 -24.53 15.45 9.93
N LEU A 260 -23.42 14.77 10.23
CA LEU A 260 -23.13 14.21 11.55
C LEU A 260 -22.49 15.22 12.50
N GLY A 261 -22.32 16.48 12.08
CA GLY A 261 -21.60 17.50 12.86
C GLY A 261 -20.08 17.33 12.83
N GLU A 262 -19.56 16.44 11.99
CA GLU A 262 -18.14 16.16 11.87
C GLU A 262 -17.46 17.10 10.87
N LYS A 263 -16.17 17.36 11.12
CA LYS A 263 -15.36 18.12 10.17
C LYS A 263 -14.99 17.20 9.01
N PRO A 264 -15.15 17.63 7.75
CA PRO A 264 -14.79 16.81 6.59
C PRO A 264 -13.28 16.68 6.40
N SER A 265 -12.45 17.26 7.27
CA SER A 265 -11.00 17.07 7.25
C SER A 265 -10.43 17.19 8.65
N GLN A 266 -9.39 16.42 8.93
CA GLN A 266 -8.73 16.39 10.22
C GLN A 266 -7.22 16.24 10.06
N SER A 267 -6.50 16.95 10.92
CA SER A 267 -5.06 16.86 11.07
C SER A 267 -4.74 16.26 12.43
N THR A 268 -3.82 15.30 12.45
CA THR A 268 -3.51 14.52 13.63
C THR A 268 -1.99 14.39 13.77
N VAL A 269 -1.47 14.69 14.95
CA VAL A 269 -0.08 14.34 15.31
C VAL A 269 -0.10 12.94 15.91
N VAL A 270 0.87 12.12 15.51
CA VAL A 270 0.97 10.72 15.94
C VAL A 270 2.30 10.47 16.63
N ALA A 271 2.26 9.63 17.66
CA ALA A 271 3.45 9.01 18.25
C ALA A 271 3.17 7.51 18.33
N GLY A 272 4.10 6.69 17.87
CA GLY A 272 3.88 5.25 17.80
C GLY A 272 5.14 4.43 17.77
N ILE A 273 4.95 3.12 17.73
CA ILE A 273 6.01 2.12 17.69
C ILE A 273 5.69 1.12 16.59
N ARG A 274 6.69 0.80 15.77
CA ARG A 274 6.68 -0.31 14.83
C ARG A 274 7.46 -1.48 15.41
N LEU A 275 6.87 -2.68 15.36
CA LEU A 275 7.48 -3.93 15.82
C LEU A 275 7.51 -4.97 14.69
N PHE A 276 8.62 -5.68 14.52
CA PHE A 276 8.79 -6.70 13.49
C PHE A 276 9.40 -7.99 14.07
N PHE A 277 8.85 -9.14 13.70
CA PHE A 277 9.23 -10.48 14.18
C PHE A 277 9.23 -11.52 13.06
#